data_AF-A0A659XY11-F1
#
_entry.id   AF-A0A659XY11-F1
#
_cell.length_a   1.000
_cell.length_b   1.000
_cell.length_c   1.000
_cell.angle_alpha   90.00
_cell.angle_beta   90.00
_cell.angle_gamma   90.00
#
_symmetry.space_group_name_H-M   'P 1'
#
loop_
_entity.id
_entity.type
_entity.pdbx_description
1 polymer ?
#
loop_
_entity_poly.entity_id
_entity_poly.type
_entity_poly.pdbx_seq_one_letter_code
_entity_poly.pdbx_strand_id
1 'polypeptide(L)'
;AGVLAGDYIAKIDGEEVRGLTLNDAVEKMRGPVNTPIKLTILRQGADKPIELTVVRDIIKVKAVKYRVENDIGYMKITSFTEKTYDDLENAIE
;
A
#
# COMPACT_ATOMS: atom_id res chain seq x y z
N ALA A 1 5.47 8.41 -0.35
CA ALA A 1 4.76 9.47 0.41
C ALA A 1 4.93 9.19 1.90
N GLY A 2 5.23 10.22 2.70
CA GLY A 2 5.68 10.15 4.11
C GLY A 2 4.64 9.74 5.15
N VAL A 3 3.81 8.74 4.83
CA VAL A 3 2.90 8.07 5.77
C VAL A 3 3.73 7.14 6.65
N LEU A 4 3.52 7.17 7.96
CA LEU A 4 4.22 6.37 8.95
C LEU A 4 3.28 5.39 9.64
N ALA A 5 3.83 4.33 10.21
CA ALA A 5 3.05 3.42 11.06
C ALA A 5 2.48 4.18 12.27
N GLY A 6 1.20 3.94 12.57
CA GLY A 6 0.48 4.64 13.64
C GLY A 6 -0.25 5.92 13.19
N ASP A 7 -0.17 6.28 11.91
CA ASP A 7 -0.95 7.37 11.34
C ASP A 7 -2.44 7.03 11.25
N TYR A 8 -3.30 7.97 11.69
CA TYR A 8 -4.75 7.85 11.56
C TYR A 8 -5.24 8.68 10.38
N ILE A 9 -5.88 8.05 9.41
CA ILE A 9 -6.50 8.76 8.29
C ILE A 9 -7.84 9.31 8.76
N ALA A 10 -7.98 10.63 8.75
CA ALA A 10 -9.18 11.34 9.19
C ALA A 10 -10.07 11.78 8.02
N LYS A 11 -9.48 12.14 6.89
CA LYS A 11 -10.22 12.52 5.67
C LYS A 11 -9.60 11.95 4.40
N ILE A 12 -10.44 11.61 3.44
CA ILE A 12 -10.08 11.21 2.08
C ILE A 12 -10.78 12.18 1.13
N ASP A 13 -10.02 12.88 0.29
CA ASP A 13 -10.51 13.89 -0.65
C ASP A 13 -11.45 14.94 0.00
N GLY A 14 -11.20 15.26 1.27
CA GLY A 14 -11.98 16.21 2.06
C GLY A 14 -13.17 15.63 2.82
N GLU A 15 -13.53 14.38 2.54
CA GLU A 15 -14.62 13.68 3.23
C GLU A 15 -14.13 12.98 4.50
N GLU A 16 -14.88 13.12 5.60
CA GLU A 16 -14.56 12.44 6.86
C GLU A 16 -14.78 10.94 6.74
N VAL A 17 -13.80 10.16 7.20
CA VAL A 17 -13.91 8.69 7.21
C VAL A 17 -14.50 8.15 8.52
N ARG A 18 -14.82 9.04 9.46
CA ARG A 18 -15.36 8.66 10.77
C ARG A 18 -16.75 8.05 10.59
N GLY A 19 -16.93 6.83 11.09
CA GLY A 19 -18.19 6.09 10.96
C GLY A 19 -18.29 5.22 9.71
N LEU A 20 -17.31 5.28 8.80
CA LEU A 20 -17.17 4.32 7.72
C LEU A 20 -16.59 3.00 8.23
N THR A 21 -16.93 1.90 7.57
CA THR A 21 -16.18 0.66 7.77
C THR A 21 -14.80 0.77 7.13
N LEU A 22 -13.87 -0.10 7.53
CA LEU A 22 -12.54 -0.16 6.91
C LEU A 22 -12.66 -0.39 5.39
N ASN A 23 -13.59 -1.24 4.96
CA ASN A 23 -13.80 -1.55 3.55
C ASN A 23 -14.29 -0.32 2.78
N ASP A 24 -15.24 0.44 3.32
CA ASP A 24 -15.73 1.66 2.66
C ASP A 24 -14.63 2.71 2.50
N ALA A 25 -13.76 2.84 3.51
CA ALA A 25 -12.61 3.72 3.44
C ALA A 25 -11.62 3.26 2.37
N VAL A 26 -11.35 1.96 2.26
CA VAL A 26 -10.49 1.38 1.22
C VAL A 26 -11.07 1.64 -0.17
N GLU A 27 -12.38 1.46 -0.37
CA GLU A 27 -13.03 1.73 -1.65
C GLU A 27 -12.93 3.20 -2.06
N LYS A 28 -13.06 4.14 -1.11
CA LYS A 28 -12.80 5.58 -1.38
C LYS A 28 -11.35 5.88 -1.72
N MET A 29 -10.39 5.11 -1.21
CA MET A 29 -8.99 5.26 -1.58
C MET A 29 -8.68 4.73 -2.97
N ARG A 30 -9.42 3.73 -3.43
CA ARG A 30 -9.31 3.19 -4.79
C ARG A 30 -9.82 4.20 -5.81
N GLY A 31 -9.34 4.06 -7.03
CA GLY A 31 -9.66 4.97 -8.13
C GLY A 31 -8.75 4.71 -9.32
N PRO A 32 -8.86 5.52 -10.39
CA PRO A 32 -8.07 5.34 -11.59
C PRO A 32 -6.57 5.48 -11.29
N VAL A 33 -5.75 4.62 -11.90
CA VAL A 33 -4.28 4.64 -11.77
C VAL A 33 -3.75 6.00 -12.23
N ASN A 34 -2.67 6.46 -11.59
CA ASN A 34 -2.03 7.76 -11.82
C ASN A 34 -2.87 8.99 -11.45
N THR A 35 -4.02 8.81 -10.78
CA THR A 35 -4.77 9.95 -10.23
C THR A 35 -4.32 10.29 -8.81
N PRO A 36 -4.23 11.58 -8.45
CA PRO A 36 -3.93 11.98 -7.08
C PRO A 36 -5.12 11.72 -6.15
N ILE A 37 -4.80 11.43 -4.89
CA ILE A 37 -5.73 11.39 -3.76
C ILE A 37 -5.19 12.25 -2.63
N LYS A 38 -6.05 13.03 -1.98
CA LYS A 38 -5.70 13.85 -0.83
C LYS A 38 -6.08 13.12 0.45
N LEU A 39 -5.10 12.87 1.31
CA LEU A 39 -5.29 12.25 2.62
C LEU A 39 -5.00 13.28 3.71
N THR A 40 -5.91 13.39 4.68
CA THR A 40 -5.65 14.13 5.92
C THR A 40 -5.35 13.14 7.02
N ILE A 41 -4.16 13.25 7.61
CA ILE A 41 -3.64 12.33 8.61
C ILE A 41 -3.50 13.03 9.96
N LEU A 42 -3.86 12.32 11.02
CA LEU A 42 -3.56 12.66 12.41
C LEU A 42 -2.42 11.77 12.88
N ARG A 43 -1.28 12.40 13.21
CA ARG A 43 -0.09 11.72 13.72
C ARG A 43 0.07 12.01 15.20
N GLN A 44 0.31 10.98 16.00
CA GLN A 44 0.58 11.15 17.42
C GLN A 44 1.86 12.00 17.61
N GLY A 45 1.74 13.10 18.35
CA GLY A 45 2.82 14.07 18.56
C GLY A 45 2.88 15.22 17.54
N ALA A 46 2.01 15.24 16.52
CA ALA A 46 1.83 16.42 15.66
C ALA A 46 0.69 17.29 16.21
N ASP A 47 0.94 18.60 16.37
CA ASP A 47 -0.07 19.55 16.87
C ASP A 47 -1.20 19.83 15.87
N LYS A 48 -1.00 19.51 14.59
CA LYS A 48 -1.94 19.79 13.50
C LYS A 48 -2.09 18.59 12.57
N PRO A 49 -3.28 18.41 11.95
CA PRO A 49 -3.46 17.44 10.88
C PRO A 49 -2.49 17.70 9.72
N ILE A 50 -1.93 16.62 9.17
CA ILE A 50 -1.00 16.66 8.04
C ILE A 50 -1.79 16.29 6.78
N GLU A 51 -1.77 17.17 5.78
CA GLU A 51 -2.33 16.85 4.47
C GLU A 51 -1.24 16.31 3.54
N LEU A 52 -1.52 15.18 2.90
CA LEU A 52 -0.62 14.53 1.96
C LEU A 52 -1.37 14.22 0.67
N THR A 53 -0.74 14.51 -0.47
CA THR A 53 -1.21 14.04 -1.77
C THR A 53 -0.42 12.79 -2.15
N VAL A 54 -1.14 11.71 -2.43
CA VAL A 54 -0.57 10.43 -2.88
C VAL A 54 -1.07 10.17 -4.30
N VAL A 55 -0.23 9.59 -5.15
CA VAL A 55 -0.65 9.17 -6.49
C VAL A 55 -1.06 7.70 -6.41
N ARG A 56 -2.26 7.38 -6.91
CA ARG A 56 -2.75 5.99 -6.95
C ARG A 56 -1.89 5.16 -7.90
N ASP A 57 -1.45 4.00 -7.43
CA ASP A 57 -0.67 3.04 -8.20
C ASP A 57 -1.32 1.66 -8.15
N ILE A 58 -0.95 0.81 -9.10
CA ILE A 58 -1.37 -0.58 -9.16
C ILE A 58 -0.72 -1.32 -8.01
N ILE A 59 -1.53 -1.97 -7.17
CA ILE A 59 -1.03 -2.88 -6.14
C ILE A 59 -0.42 -4.08 -6.85
N LYS A 60 0.91 -4.06 -7.01
CA LYS A 60 1.67 -5.23 -7.47
C LYS A 60 1.89 -6.14 -6.27
N VAL A 61 0.96 -7.06 -6.03
CA VAL A 61 1.18 -8.14 -5.07
C VAL A 61 2.29 -9.01 -5.66
N LYS A 62 3.48 -8.96 -5.05
CA LYS A 62 4.54 -9.92 -5.38
C LYS A 62 4.08 -11.28 -4.88
N ALA A 63 3.84 -12.19 -5.80
CA ALA A 63 3.47 -13.57 -5.52
C ALA A 63 4.65 -14.33 -4.87
N VAL A 64 5.88 -13.89 -5.14
CA VAL A 64 7.11 -14.54 -4.68
C VAL A 64 7.97 -13.56 -3.89
N LYS A 65 8.41 -13.99 -2.71
CA LYS A 65 9.48 -13.33 -1.95
C LYS A 65 10.69 -14.23 -1.97
N TYR A 66 11.86 -13.68 -2.26
CA TYR A 66 13.10 -14.45 -2.29
C TYR A 66 14.21 -13.77 -1.50
N ARG A 67 15.17 -14.57 -1.05
CA ARG A 67 16.43 -14.13 -0.44
C ARG A 67 17.51 -15.16 -0.72
N VAL A 68 18.75 -14.72 -0.77
CA VAL A 68 19.91 -15.60 -0.89
C VAL A 68 20.62 -15.64 0.47
N GLU A 69 20.84 -16.84 1.00
CA GLU A 69 21.64 -17.05 2.21
C GLU A 69 22.80 -17.97 1.87
N ASN A 70 24.02 -17.41 1.87
CA ASN A 70 25.23 -18.06 1.32
C ASN A 70 25.01 -18.46 -0.14
N ASP A 71 25.15 -19.75 -0.46
CA ASP A 71 24.94 -20.31 -1.82
C ASP A 71 23.55 -20.95 -1.99
N ILE A 72 22.59 -20.66 -1.09
CA ILE A 72 21.23 -21.23 -1.14
C ILE A 72 20.19 -20.13 -1.37
N GLY A 73 19.43 -20.26 -2.46
CA GLY A 73 18.26 -19.42 -2.75
C GLY A 73 17.01 -19.91 -1.99
N TYR A 74 16.44 -19.04 -1.17
CA TYR A 74 15.16 -19.27 -0.49
C TYR A 74 14.06 -18.50 -1.21
N MET A 75 13.06 -19.22 -1.72
CA MET A 75 11.87 -18.64 -2.35
C MET A 75 10.62 -19.02 -1.57
N LYS A 76 9.80 -18.03 -1.24
CA LYS A 76 8.50 -18.19 -0.61
C LYS A 76 7.41 -17.65 -1.52
N ILE A 77 6.58 -18.56 -2.02
CA ILE A 77 5.36 -18.22 -2.76
C ILE A 77 4.29 -17.86 -1.73
N THR A 78 3.82 -16.62 -1.73
CA THR A 78 2.78 -16.13 -0.81
C THR A 78 1.37 -16.31 -1.36
N SER A 79 1.22 -16.37 -2.69
CA SER A 79 -0.06 -16.62 -3.37
C SER A 79 0.19 -17.08 -4.80
N PHE A 80 -0.73 -17.88 -5.35
CA PHE A 80 -0.73 -18.23 -6.76
C PHE A 80 -1.63 -17.24 -7.53
N THR A 81 -0.99 -16.38 -8.32
CA THR A 81 -1.61 -15.40 -9.21
C THR A 81 -1.05 -15.54 -10.63
N GLU A 82 -1.62 -14.83 -11.60
CA GLU A 82 -1.11 -14.78 -12.97
C GLU A 82 0.36 -14.35 -13.05
N LYS A 83 0.84 -13.52 -12.10
CA LYS A 83 2.21 -13.03 -12.03
C LYS A 83 3.21 -13.98 -11.38
N THR A 84 2.77 -15.14 -10.89
CA THR A 84 3.66 -16.04 -10.12
C THR A 84 4.83 -16.55 -10.94
N TYR A 85 4.62 -16.81 -12.23
CA TYR A 85 5.68 -17.26 -13.13
C TYR A 85 6.74 -16.17 -13.30
N ASP A 86 6.34 -14.96 -13.70
CA ASP A 86 7.25 -13.83 -13.86
C ASP A 86 7.98 -13.50 -12.56
N ASP A 87 7.30 -13.52 -11.41
CA ASP A 87 7.89 -13.25 -10.10
C ASP A 87 8.89 -14.35 -9.66
N LEU A 88 8.71 -15.60 -10.12
CA LEU A 88 9.64 -16.71 -9.89
C LEU A 88 10.87 -16.60 -10.79
N GLU A 89 10.67 -16.31 -12.08
CA GLU A 89 11.76 -16.15 -13.05
C GLU A 89 12.70 -15.01 -12.65
N ASN A 90 12.13 -13.85 -12.28
CA ASN A 90 12.89 -12.71 -11.74
C ASN A 90 13.59 -12.99 -10.40
N ALA A 91 13.19 -14.03 -9.67
CA ALA A 91 13.82 -14.41 -8.40
C ALA A 91 15.01 -15.38 -8.61
N ILE A 92 15.12 -15.97 -9.80
CA ILE A 92 16.14 -16.95 -10.17
C ILE A 92 17.27 -16.30 -10.99
N GLU A 93 16.94 -15.31 -11.84
CA GLU A 93 17.92 -14.45 -12.51
C GLU A 93 18.64 -13.48 -11.55
#